data_AF-A0A7K2TDF6-F1
#
_entry.id   AF-A0A7K2TDF6-F1
#
_cell.length_a   1.000
_cell.length_b   1.000
_cell.length_c   1.000
_cell.angle_alpha   90.00
_cell.angle_beta   90.00
_cell.angle_gamma   90.00
#
_symmetry.space_group_name_H-M   'P 1'
#
loop_
_entity.id
_entity.type
_entity.pdbx_description
1 polymer ?
#
loop_
_entity_poly.entity_id
_entity_poly.type
_entity_poly.pdbx_seq_one_letter_code
_entity_poly.pdbx_strand_id
1 'polypeptide(L)'
;MIIGAAAAAVGVLAVPAQAASWSSYIKDAGNDFESRRWTGNGGSTTIDFTGCSRGSSPKLVYVMLRKDTFGPDPRYANAAYTNCFNPGATSSGTWADHGSGDYYFVIDYGSNVYAPVSVASLSVYY
;
A
#
# COMPACT_ATOMS: atom_id res chain seq x y z
N MET A 1 14.09 19.13 -43.82
CA MET A 1 13.22 19.18 -42.63
C MET A 1 12.13 18.13 -42.81
N ILE A 2 12.26 16.98 -42.14
CA ILE A 2 11.14 16.09 -41.82
C ILE A 2 11.39 15.65 -40.38
N ILE A 3 10.43 15.97 -39.53
CA ILE A 3 10.37 15.74 -38.10
C ILE A 3 9.87 14.30 -37.92
N GLY A 4 10.53 13.48 -37.10
CA GLY A 4 10.08 12.14 -36.73
C GLY A 4 10.11 11.98 -35.23
N ALA A 5 9.01 12.34 -34.57
CA ALA A 5 8.84 12.24 -33.13
C ALA A 5 8.83 10.78 -32.67
N ALA A 6 9.68 10.45 -31.69
CA ALA A 6 9.61 9.18 -30.98
C ALA A 6 8.45 9.24 -29.97
N ALA A 7 7.41 8.45 -30.19
CA ALA A 7 6.34 8.25 -29.23
C ALA A 7 6.84 7.37 -28.08
N ALA A 8 7.08 7.97 -26.90
CA ALA A 8 7.28 7.21 -25.67
C ALA A 8 5.93 6.61 -25.27
N ALA A 9 5.82 5.28 -25.27
CA ALA A 9 4.67 4.56 -24.76
C ALA A 9 4.54 4.83 -23.25
N VAL A 10 3.60 5.72 -22.87
CA VAL A 10 3.15 5.85 -21.49
C VAL A 10 2.31 4.62 -21.22
N GLY A 11 2.86 3.68 -20.44
CA GLY A 11 2.10 2.55 -19.90
C GLY A 11 0.99 3.11 -19.01
N VAL A 12 -0.22 3.18 -19.54
CA VAL A 12 -1.40 3.53 -18.77
C VAL A 12 -1.68 2.33 -17.86
N LEU A 13 -1.25 2.44 -16.60
CA LEU A 13 -1.81 1.63 -15.54
C LEU A 13 -3.31 1.95 -15.54
N ALA A 14 -4.12 1.00 -16.01
CA ALA A 14 -5.57 1.11 -15.97
C ALA A 14 -6.00 1.05 -14.50
N VAL A 15 -5.97 2.20 -13.82
CA VAL A 15 -6.62 2.37 -12.53
C VAL A 15 -8.12 2.22 -12.79
N PRO A 16 -8.82 1.28 -12.13
CA PRO A 16 -10.25 1.10 -12.37
C PRO A 16 -10.99 2.42 -12.16
N ALA A 17 -11.85 2.74 -13.12
CA ALA A 17 -12.25 4.11 -13.44
C ALA A 17 -13.05 4.86 -12.36
N GLN A 18 -13.32 4.30 -11.17
CA GLN A 18 -13.90 5.01 -10.02
C GLN A 18 -13.45 4.42 -8.66
N ALA A 19 -12.18 4.08 -8.50
CA ALA A 19 -11.63 3.84 -7.16
C ALA A 19 -11.36 5.20 -6.48
N ALA A 20 -11.95 5.43 -5.31
CA ALA A 20 -11.53 6.53 -4.47
C ALA A 20 -10.05 6.28 -4.10
N SER A 21 -9.27 7.34 -3.99
CA SER A 21 -7.84 7.17 -3.73
C SER A 21 -7.26 8.27 -2.88
N TRP A 22 -6.15 7.93 -2.25
CA TRP A 22 -5.32 8.90 -1.56
C TRP A 22 -3.86 8.50 -1.60
N SER A 23 -2.99 9.51 -1.47
CA SER A 23 -1.55 9.33 -1.42
C SER A 23 -0.95 9.99 -0.19
N SER A 24 0.16 9.44 0.30
CA SER A 24 0.94 9.98 1.41
C SER A 24 2.39 9.51 1.30
N TYR A 25 3.17 9.76 2.36
CA TYR A 25 4.42 9.07 2.67
C TYR A 25 4.34 8.55 4.10
N ILE A 26 5.27 7.67 4.46
CA ILE A 26 5.44 7.17 5.83
C ILE A 26 6.88 7.43 6.24
N LYS A 27 7.09 7.92 7.47
CA LYS A 27 8.42 8.14 8.03
C LYS A 27 8.53 7.39 9.35
N ASP A 28 9.53 6.52 9.45
CA ASP A 28 9.95 5.81 10.66
C ASP A 28 8.80 5.10 11.39
N ALA A 29 7.86 4.50 10.64
CA ALA A 29 6.76 3.73 11.20
C ALA A 29 7.27 2.44 11.83
N GLY A 30 7.01 2.28 13.14
CA GLY A 30 7.25 1.04 13.85
C GLY A 30 6.23 -0.04 13.51
N ASN A 31 6.40 -1.19 14.15
CA ASN A 31 5.44 -2.29 14.09
C ASN A 31 4.08 -1.83 14.61
N ASP A 32 3.02 -2.42 14.07
CA ASP A 32 1.63 -2.10 14.39
C ASP A 32 1.21 -0.66 14.06
N PHE A 33 1.99 0.07 13.25
CA PHE A 33 1.58 1.37 12.74
C PHE A 33 0.29 1.24 11.93
N GLU A 34 -0.74 1.97 12.34
CA GLU A 34 -2.01 2.09 11.62
C GLU A 34 -2.00 3.30 10.70
N SER A 35 -2.49 3.10 9.47
CA SER A 35 -2.77 4.22 8.58
C SER A 35 -3.95 5.07 9.09
N ARG A 36 -4.18 6.20 8.41
CA ARG A 36 -5.49 6.85 8.46
C ARG A 36 -6.58 5.89 7.99
N ARG A 37 -7.80 6.09 8.47
CA ARG A 37 -8.99 5.35 8.03
C ARG A 37 -9.57 5.95 6.74
N TRP A 38 -10.30 5.13 5.98
CA TRP A 38 -11.09 5.56 4.82
C TRP A 38 -12.37 4.72 4.69
N THR A 39 -13.43 5.31 4.15
CA THR A 39 -14.68 4.59 3.87
C THR A 39 -14.65 4.01 2.46
N GLY A 40 -14.69 2.67 2.36
CA GLY A 40 -14.74 1.93 1.10
C GLY A 40 -16.14 1.44 0.75
N ASN A 41 -16.45 1.37 -0.55
CA ASN A 41 -17.76 0.96 -1.06
C ASN A 41 -17.89 -0.56 -1.27
N GLY A 42 -16.87 -1.33 -0.88
CA GLY A 42 -16.88 -2.79 -0.95
C GLY A 42 -16.38 -3.41 -2.23
N GLY A 43 -15.71 -2.62 -3.07
CA GLY A 43 -14.88 -3.13 -4.16
C GLY A 43 -13.54 -3.66 -3.67
N SER A 44 -12.54 -3.60 -4.54
CA SER A 44 -11.17 -3.99 -4.22
C SER A 44 -10.38 -2.81 -3.65
N THR A 45 -9.61 -3.06 -2.60
CA THR A 45 -8.56 -2.15 -2.12
C THR A 45 -7.21 -2.59 -2.68
N THR A 46 -6.45 -1.65 -3.26
CA THR A 46 -5.02 -1.82 -3.59
C THR A 46 -4.19 -0.79 -2.83
N ILE A 47 -3.11 -1.24 -2.18
CA ILE A 47 -2.16 -0.40 -1.45
C ILE A 47 -0.79 -0.54 -2.10
N ASP A 48 -0.20 0.57 -2.52
CA ASP A 48 1.10 0.61 -3.19
C ASP A 48 2.12 1.35 -2.35
N PHE A 49 3.27 0.71 -2.11
CA PHE A 49 4.44 1.37 -1.51
C PHE A 49 5.56 1.45 -2.54
N THR A 50 6.17 2.62 -2.66
CA THR A 50 7.33 2.87 -3.53
C THR A 50 8.43 3.54 -2.71
N GLY A 51 9.69 3.10 -2.91
CA GLY A 51 10.84 3.68 -2.23
C GLY A 51 10.86 3.40 -0.72
N CYS A 52 10.70 2.14 -0.34
CA CYS A 52 10.81 1.68 1.03
C CYS A 52 12.27 1.73 1.52
N SER A 53 12.47 2.17 2.75
CA SER A 53 13.76 2.10 3.45
C SER A 53 13.57 1.67 4.90
N ARG A 54 14.53 0.90 5.41
CA ARG A 54 14.64 0.48 6.81
C ARG A 54 16.08 0.16 7.17
N GLY A 55 16.47 0.39 8.41
CA GLY A 55 17.87 0.26 8.85
C GLY A 55 18.43 -1.17 8.80
N SER A 56 17.59 -2.18 9.06
CA SER A 56 18.03 -3.57 9.21
C SER A 56 17.35 -4.53 8.23
N SER A 57 17.99 -5.67 7.97
CA SER A 57 17.37 -6.81 7.28
C SER A 57 16.36 -7.51 8.21
N PRO A 58 15.28 -8.11 7.67
CA PRO A 58 14.97 -8.27 6.24
C PRO A 58 14.34 -7.03 5.59
N LYS A 59 14.64 -6.82 4.29
CA LYS A 59 13.99 -5.83 3.41
C LYS A 59 12.62 -6.37 2.96
N LEU A 60 11.71 -6.46 3.91
CA LEU A 60 10.37 -7.03 3.76
C LEU A 60 9.43 -6.30 4.72
N VAL A 61 8.37 -5.69 4.22
CA VAL A 61 7.31 -5.13 5.06
C VAL A 61 6.02 -5.91 4.83
N TYR A 62 5.33 -6.32 5.89
CA TYR A 62 4.00 -6.89 5.78
C TYR A 62 2.96 -5.79 5.92
N VAL A 63 2.00 -5.77 4.99
CA VAL A 63 0.85 -4.87 5.04
C VAL A 63 -0.40 -5.71 5.22
N MET A 64 -1.18 -5.37 6.24
CA MET A 64 -2.45 -6.02 6.55
C MET A 64 -3.59 -5.01 6.38
N LEU A 65 -4.58 -5.31 5.54
CA LEU A 65 -5.83 -4.57 5.54
C LEU A 65 -6.65 -4.96 6.79
N ARG A 66 -7.30 -3.98 7.42
CA ARG A 66 -8.25 -4.17 8.52
C ARG A 66 -9.53 -3.38 8.27
N LYS A 67 -10.65 -3.93 8.71
CA LYS A 67 -11.94 -3.25 8.71
C LYS A 67 -12.23 -2.73 10.10
N ASP A 68 -12.47 -1.44 10.23
CA ASP A 68 -12.89 -0.82 11.48
C ASP A 68 -14.36 -1.17 11.74
N THR A 69 -14.61 -1.88 12.84
CA THR A 69 -15.95 -2.34 13.21
C THR A 69 -16.14 -2.24 14.72
N PHE A 70 -17.39 -2.21 15.17
CA PHE A 70 -17.68 -2.31 16.60
C PHE A 70 -17.33 -3.72 17.11
N GLY A 71 -16.18 -3.86 17.77
CA GLY A 71 -15.64 -5.14 18.25
C GLY A 71 -14.21 -5.37 17.77
N PRO A 72 -13.73 -6.63 17.72
CA PRO A 72 -12.44 -6.92 17.12
C PRO A 72 -12.46 -6.69 15.60
N ASP A 73 -11.67 -5.73 15.13
CA ASP A 73 -11.55 -5.44 13.69
C ASP A 73 -11.13 -6.67 12.88
N PRO A 74 -11.95 -7.10 11.89
CA PRO A 74 -11.60 -8.15 10.96
C PRO A 74 -10.23 -7.93 10.32
N ARG A 75 -9.44 -8.99 10.25
CA ARG A 75 -8.11 -9.02 9.65
C ARG A 75 -8.19 -9.68 8.28
N TYR A 76 -7.62 -9.04 7.27
CA TYR A 76 -7.44 -9.65 5.96
C TYR A 76 -6.01 -10.22 5.82
N ALA A 77 -5.76 -10.97 4.75
CA ALA A 77 -4.46 -11.62 4.52
C ALA A 77 -3.32 -10.60 4.50
N ASN A 78 -2.15 -10.98 5.01
CA ASN A 78 -0.94 -10.18 4.88
C ASN A 78 -0.42 -10.20 3.45
N ALA A 79 -0.07 -9.03 2.92
CA ALA A 79 0.68 -8.90 1.68
C ALA A 79 2.15 -8.57 2.00
N ALA A 80 3.07 -9.28 1.34
CA ALA A 80 4.51 -9.17 1.55
C ALA A 80 5.14 -8.21 0.54
N TYR A 81 5.68 -7.09 1.03
CA TYR A 81 6.22 -6.02 0.20
C TYR A 81 7.74 -6.08 0.27
N THR A 82 8.35 -6.60 -0.79
CA THR A 82 9.83 -6.72 -0.92
C THR A 82 10.37 -5.87 -2.04
N ASN A 83 9.59 -5.64 -3.10
CA ASN A 83 10.04 -4.95 -4.30
C ASN A 83 10.27 -3.45 -4.07
N CYS A 84 9.48 -2.80 -3.21
CA CYS A 84 9.58 -1.38 -2.91
C CYS A 84 10.92 -0.95 -2.30
N PHE A 85 11.75 -1.89 -1.82
CA PHE A 85 13.12 -1.62 -1.36
C PHE A 85 14.11 -1.47 -2.52
N ASN A 86 13.73 -1.84 -3.75
CA ASN A 86 14.52 -1.58 -4.95
C ASN A 86 14.28 -0.14 -5.44
N PRO A 87 15.32 0.57 -5.92
CA PRO A 87 15.18 1.93 -6.41
C PRO A 87 14.10 2.06 -7.50
N GLY A 88 13.12 2.94 -7.28
CA GLY A 88 12.05 3.23 -8.24
C GLY A 88 10.99 2.13 -8.40
N ALA A 89 11.08 1.03 -7.66
CA ALA A 89 10.14 -0.07 -7.74
C ALA A 89 8.99 0.06 -6.74
N THR A 90 7.85 -0.55 -7.08
CA THR A 90 6.63 -0.57 -6.28
C THR A 90 6.32 -1.98 -5.82
N SER A 91 5.88 -2.10 -4.56
CA SER A 91 5.19 -3.29 -4.05
C SER A 91 3.70 -2.98 -3.93
N SER A 92 2.87 -3.94 -4.31
CA SER A 92 1.41 -3.80 -4.30
C SER A 92 0.77 -4.96 -3.55
N GLY A 93 -0.25 -4.65 -2.76
CA GLY A 93 -1.12 -5.61 -2.11
C GLY A 93 -2.56 -5.30 -2.50
N THR A 94 -3.32 -6.32 -2.90
CA THR A 94 -4.70 -6.17 -3.35
C THR A 94 -5.60 -7.10 -2.55
N TRP A 95 -6.67 -6.55 -1.99
CA TRP A 95 -7.71 -7.25 -1.28
C TRP A 95 -9.01 -7.06 -2.04
N ALA A 96 -9.59 -8.14 -2.54
CA ALA A 96 -10.88 -8.14 -3.20
C ALA A 96 -12.01 -8.47 -2.21
N ASP A 97 -13.23 -8.03 -2.52
CA ASP A 97 -14.48 -8.49 -1.91
C ASP A 97 -14.55 -8.39 -0.38
N HIS A 98 -13.95 -7.35 0.21
CA HIS A 98 -13.99 -7.12 1.67
C HIS A 98 -15.29 -6.43 2.16
N GLY A 99 -16.21 -6.10 1.25
CA GLY A 99 -17.48 -5.43 1.54
C GLY A 99 -17.31 -3.95 1.90
N SER A 100 -18.42 -3.21 2.00
CA SER A 100 -18.37 -1.78 2.35
C SER A 100 -18.08 -1.55 3.83
N GLY A 101 -17.52 -0.40 4.17
CA GLY A 101 -17.23 0.01 5.54
C GLY A 101 -15.96 0.85 5.66
N ASP A 102 -15.52 1.08 6.89
CA ASP A 102 -14.30 1.83 7.16
C ASP A 102 -13.09 0.89 7.26
N TYR A 103 -11.98 1.30 6.65
CA TYR A 103 -10.78 0.49 6.50
C TYR A 103 -9.54 1.28 6.89
N TYR A 104 -8.52 0.56 7.33
CA TYR A 104 -7.16 1.04 7.51
C TYR A 104 -6.19 -0.11 7.22
N PHE A 105 -4.91 0.19 7.02
CA PHE A 105 -3.90 -0.85 6.97
C PHE A 105 -2.96 -0.77 8.16
N VAL A 106 -2.35 -1.90 8.49
CA VAL A 106 -1.35 -2.04 9.55
C VAL A 106 -0.05 -2.57 8.98
N ILE A 107 1.06 -1.99 9.43
CA ILE A 107 2.41 -2.42 9.06
C ILE A 107 2.96 -3.39 10.10
N ASP A 108 3.49 -4.52 9.62
CA ASP A 108 4.21 -5.53 10.41
C ASP A 108 3.43 -5.96 11.68
N TYR A 109 2.11 -6.16 11.52
CA TYR A 109 1.18 -6.47 12.62
C TYR A 109 1.64 -7.68 13.46
N GLY A 110 1.77 -7.49 14.77
CA GLY A 110 2.18 -8.52 15.72
C GLY A 110 3.63 -8.98 15.58
N SER A 111 4.47 -8.28 14.82
CA SER A 111 5.89 -8.57 14.71
C SER A 111 6.62 -8.25 16.02
N ASN A 112 7.44 -9.18 16.51
CA ASN A 112 8.30 -9.01 17.68
C ASN A 112 9.69 -8.43 17.33
N VAL A 113 9.95 -8.13 16.06
CA VAL A 113 11.22 -7.57 15.57
C VAL A 113 11.00 -6.10 15.25
N TYR A 114 11.60 -5.19 16.03
CA TYR A 114 11.52 -3.76 15.76
C TYR A 114 12.32 -3.43 14.48
N ALA A 115 11.62 -3.08 13.41
CA ALA A 115 12.22 -2.78 12.11
C ALA A 115 11.48 -1.61 11.43
N PRO A 116 11.66 -0.37 11.92
CA PRO A 116 10.88 0.77 11.43
C PRO A 116 11.09 0.98 9.93
N VAL A 117 10.00 1.29 9.24
CA VAL A 117 9.97 1.48 7.80
C VAL A 117 9.59 2.92 7.45
N SER A 118 10.33 3.49 6.50
CA SER A 118 9.95 4.71 5.80
C SER A 118 9.55 4.35 4.37
N VAL A 119 8.49 4.98 3.87
CA VAL A 119 7.95 4.78 2.51
C VAL A 119 7.89 6.13 1.84
N ALA A 120 8.64 6.31 0.75
CA ALA A 120 8.72 7.58 0.04
C ALA A 120 7.40 7.98 -0.63
N SER A 121 6.68 6.99 -1.18
CA SER A 121 5.36 7.20 -1.77
C SER A 121 4.43 6.03 -1.44
N LEU A 122 3.29 6.38 -0.87
CA LEU A 122 2.17 5.50 -0.54
C LEU A 122 0.96 5.94 -1.35
N SER A 123 0.30 4.99 -2.03
CA SER A 123 -1.00 5.21 -2.67
C SER A 123 -1.98 4.13 -2.23
N VAL A 124 -3.23 4.50 -1.99
CA VAL A 124 -4.32 3.57 -1.69
C VAL A 124 -5.47 3.85 -2.65
N TYR A 125 -6.00 2.78 -3.25
CA TYR A 125 -7.13 2.78 -4.18
C TYR A 125 -8.22 1.86 -3.61
N TYR A 126 -9.47 2.31 -3.51
CA TYR A 126 -10.55 1.59 -2.80
C TYR A 126 -11.97 1.96 -3.27
#